data_AF-A0A7J6KJ93-F1
#
_entry.id   AF-A0A7J6KJ93-F1
#
_cell.length_a   1.000
_cell.length_b   1.000
_cell.length_c   1.000
_cell.angle_alpha   90.00
_cell.angle_beta   90.00
_cell.angle_gamma   90.00
#
_symmetry.space_group_name_H-M   'P 1'
#
loop_
_entity.id
_entity.type
_entity.pdbx_description
1 polymer ?
#
loop_
_entity_poly.entity_id
_entity_poly.type
_entity_poly.pdbx_seq_one_letter_code
_entity_poly.pdbx_strand_id
1 'polypeptide(L)' 'MEIKLADVPEMGYLSTDTEHGDQLTGRDDVHLQQYYIRYYKMPEKTKEAIDSEGWVHSGDIGMWLKTGQLKIIDRKK' A
#
# COMPACT_ATOMS: atom_id res chain seq x y z
N MET A 1 0.89 14.46 2.20
CA MET A 1 0.46 13.18 1.61
C MET A 1 1.33 12.13 2.27
N GLU A 2 0.73 11.22 3.02
CA GLU A 2 1.46 10.17 3.73
C GLU A 2 1.21 8.84 3.04
N ILE A 3 2.24 8.02 2.98
CA ILE A 3 2.22 6.71 2.34
C ILE A 3 2.81 5.72 3.35
N LYS A 4 2.06 4.66 3.67
CA LYS A 4 2.57 3.53 4.44
C LYS A 4 2.50 2.26 3.60
N LEU A 5 3.38 1.32 3.93
CA LEU A 5 3.39 -0.02 3.40
C LEU A 5 2.85 -0.94 4.50
N ALA A 6 1.92 -1.83 4.17
CA ALA A 6 1.43 -2.85 5.11
C ALA A 6 1.60 -4.27 4.56
N ASP A 7 2.04 -5.18 5.43
CA ASP A 7 2.30 -6.58 5.11
C ASP A 7 1.10 -7.26 4.42
N VAL A 8 1.39 -8.05 3.38
CA VAL A 8 0.44 -8.94 2.70
C VAL A 8 0.95 -10.38 2.77
N PRO A 9 0.81 -11.05 3.93
CA PRO A 9 1.38 -12.38 4.16
C PRO A 9 0.85 -13.45 3.18
N GLU A 10 -0.39 -13.29 2.72
CA GLU A 10 -1.05 -14.22 1.78
C GLU A 10 -0.39 -14.26 0.39
N MET A 11 0.32 -13.21 0.00
CA MET A 11 1.11 -13.16 -1.24
C MET A 11 2.61 -13.34 -0.98
N GLY A 12 3.01 -13.60 0.27
CA GLY A 12 4.42 -13.68 0.67
C GLY A 12 5.14 -12.33 0.72
N TYR A 13 4.39 -11.22 0.77
CA TYR A 13 4.91 -9.87 0.84
C TYR A 13 4.92 -9.42 2.30
N LEU A 14 6.12 -9.24 2.85
CA LEU A 14 6.35 -8.80 4.22
C LEU A 14 7.31 -7.62 4.22
N SER A 15 7.07 -6.66 5.11
CA SER A 15 7.96 -5.52 5.36
C SER A 15 9.37 -5.95 5.80
N THR A 16 9.50 -7.15 6.34
CA THR A 16 10.75 -7.77 6.78
C THR A 16 11.44 -8.63 5.73
N ASP A 17 10.92 -8.74 4.50
CA ASP A 17 11.58 -9.51 3.43
C ASP A 17 12.87 -8.81 2.99
N THR A 18 14.00 -9.43 3.34
CA THR A 18 15.36 -9.01 2.94
C THR A 18 16.00 -9.94 1.91
N GLU A 19 15.36 -11.07 1.55
CA GLU A 19 15.99 -12.13 0.76
C GLU A 19 16.09 -11.79 -0.73
N HIS A 20 15.25 -10.87 -1.23
CA HIS A 20 15.23 -10.51 -2.66
C HIS A 20 16.11 -9.31 -3.06
N GLY A 21 17.06 -8.92 -2.22
CA GLY A 21 18.10 -7.96 -2.58
C GLY A 21 18.57 -7.14 -1.39
N ASP A 22 19.89 -6.93 -1.33
CA ASP A 22 20.66 -6.19 -0.32
C ASP A 22 20.27 -4.69 -0.17
N GLN A 23 19.15 -4.27 -0.76
CA GLN A 23 18.67 -2.89 -0.92
C GLN A 23 17.17 -2.70 -0.67
N LEU A 24 16.48 -3.68 -0.09
CA LEU A 24 15.03 -3.66 0.08
C LEU A 24 14.60 -3.12 1.45
N THR A 25 13.61 -2.24 1.46
CA THR A 25 12.84 -1.87 2.65
C THR A 25 11.38 -2.19 2.37
N GLY A 26 10.99 -3.45 2.57
CA GLY A 26 9.62 -3.95 2.49
C GLY A 26 9.02 -4.08 1.09
N ARG A 27 8.27 -5.15 0.87
CA ARG A 27 7.33 -5.32 -0.25
C ARG A 27 5.97 -5.54 0.36
N ASP A 28 5.04 -4.64 0.11
CA ASP A 28 3.82 -4.52 0.92
C ASP A 28 2.71 -3.77 0.16
N ASP A 29 1.48 -3.83 0.64
CA ASP A 29 0.36 -3.06 0.06
C ASP A 29 0.51 -1.57 0.35
N VAL A 30 0.36 -0.76 -0.70
CA VAL A 30 0.49 0.69 -0.63
C VAL A 30 -0.78 1.29 -0.06
N HIS A 31 -0.64 1.87 1.11
CA HIS A 31 -1.69 2.62 1.78
C HIS A 31 -1.42 4.10 1.61
N LEU A 32 -2.40 4.81 1.10
CA LEU A 32 -2.33 6.25 0.87
C LEU A 32 -3.25 6.95 1.87
N GLN A 33 -2.70 7.87 2.66
CA GLN A 33 -3.52 8.76 3.45
C GLN A 33 -3.90 9.95 2.58
N GLN A 34 -5.13 9.92 2.06
CA GLN A 34 -5.73 11.04 1.36
C GLN A 34 -7.01 11.48 2.05
N TYR A 35 -6.98 12.71 2.57
CA TYR A 35 -8.09 13.34 3.29
C TYR A 35 -9.37 13.56 2.44
N TYR A 36 -9.35 13.30 1.13
CA TYR A 36 -10.43 13.67 0.20
C TYR A 36 -10.73 12.66 -0.93
N ILE A 37 -10.33 11.38 -0.82
CA ILE A 37 -10.78 10.35 -1.78
C ILE A 37 -12.23 9.96 -1.47
N ARG A 38 -13.13 10.13 -2.46
CA ARG A 38 -14.50 9.63 -2.41
C ARG A 38 -14.92 9.15 -3.79
N TYR A 39 -15.68 8.06 -3.84
CA TYR A 39 -16.37 7.67 -5.07
C TYR A 39 -17.59 8.57 -5.27
N TYR A 40 -17.66 9.21 -6.44
CA TYR A 40 -18.76 10.12 -6.77
C TYR A 40 -20.12 9.40 -6.69
N LYS A 41 -21.03 9.91 -5.87
CA LYS A 41 -22.37 9.35 -5.60
C LYS A 41 -22.38 7.89 -5.10
N MET A 42 -21.26 7.37 -4.62
CA MET A 42 -21.16 6.01 -4.07
C MET A 42 -20.59 6.06 -2.64
N PRO A 43 -21.39 6.47 -1.64
CA PRO A 43 -20.94 6.61 -0.26
C PRO A 43 -20.54 5.27 0.37
N GLU A 44 -21.21 4.17 0.01
CA GLU A 44 -20.88 2.84 0.54
C GLU A 44 -19.51 2.37 0.05
N LYS A 45 -19.21 2.50 -1.25
CA LYS A 45 -17.86 2.20 -1.79
C LYS A 45 -16.77 3.11 -1.23
N THR A 46 -17.14 4.35 -0.88
CA THR A 46 -16.21 5.29 -0.22
C THR A 46 -15.86 4.83 1.18
N LYS A 47 -16.83 4.32 1.94
CA LYS A 47 -16.59 3.75 3.27
C LYS A 47 -15.81 2.44 3.21
N GLU A 48 -16.05 1.62 2.19
CA GLU A 48 -15.33 0.35 2.01
C GLU A 48 -13.85 0.57 1.66
N ALA A 49 -13.56 1.60 0.86
CA ALA A 49 -12.20 1.90 0.42
C ALA A 49 -11.34 2.62 1.46
N ILE A 50 -11.93 3.11 2.55
CA ILE A 50 -11.24 3.83 3.63
C ILE A 50 -11.34 2.97 4.89
N ASP A 51 -10.21 2.54 5.44
CA ASP A 51 -10.21 1.79 6.68
C ASP A 51 -10.59 2.66 7.91
N SER A 52 -10.74 2.01 9.07
CA SER A 52 -11.05 2.72 10.33
C SER A 52 -9.98 3.73 10.77
N GLU A 53 -8.78 3.65 10.21
CA GLU A 53 -7.66 4.54 10.48
C GLU A 53 -7.55 5.69 9.44
N GLY A 54 -8.42 5.71 8.42
CA GLY A 54 -8.44 6.74 7.38
C GLY A 54 -7.49 6.49 6.20
N TRP A 55 -6.99 5.27 6.03
CA TRP A 55 -6.13 4.91 4.90
C TRP A 55 -6.93 4.36 3.73
N VAL A 56 -6.48 4.73 2.54
CA VAL A 56 -6.99 4.16 1.29
C VAL A 56 -6.04 3.06 0.84
N HIS A 57 -6.57 1.85 0.75
CA HIS A 57 -5.87 0.71 0.17
C HIS A 57 -5.88 0.85 -1.35
N SER A 58 -4.71 1.07 -1.97
CA SER A 58 -4.67 1.16 -3.43
C SER A 58 -4.76 -0.22 -4.10
N GLY A 59 -4.49 -1.29 -3.33
CA GLY A 59 -4.36 -2.64 -3.84
C GLY A 59 -3.10 -2.84 -4.70
N ASP A 60 -2.19 -1.86 -4.71
CA ASP A 60 -0.91 -1.98 -5.40
C ASP A 60 0.16 -2.42 -4.41
N ILE A 61 0.96 -3.41 -4.82
CA ILE A 61 2.12 -3.83 -4.05
C ILE A 61 3.29 -2.93 -4.41
N GLY A 62 3.79 -2.22 -3.41
CA GLY A 62 4.87 -1.26 -3.52
C GLY A 62 6.10 -1.71 -2.76
N MET A 63 7.23 -1.11 -3.14
CA MET A 63 8.53 -1.40 -2.55
C MET A 63 9.30 -0.09 -2.42
N TRP A 64 9.79 0.22 -1.22
CA TRP A 64 10.65 1.37 -1.02
C TRP A 64 12.08 1.02 -1.44
N LEU A 65 12.66 1.89 -2.27
CA LEU A 65 14.08 1.88 -2.60
C LEU A 65 14.85 2.68 -1.55
N LYS A 66 16.12 2.31 -1.28
CA LYS A 66 17.04 3.09 -0.42
C LYS A 66 17.19 4.56 -0.83
N THR A 67 16.87 4.87 -2.09
CA THR A 67 16.85 6.24 -2.63
C THR A 67 15.62 7.05 -2.21
N GLY A 68 14.69 6.48 -1.43
CA GLY A 68 13.44 7.12 -1.00
C GLY A 68 12.34 7.10 -2.05
N GLN A 69 12.49 6.30 -3.12
CA GLN A 69 11.52 6.17 -4.19
C GLN A 69 10.61 4.96 -3.96
N LEU A 70 9.30 5.13 -4.19
CA LEU A 70 8.35 4.02 -4.19
C LEU A 70 8.28 3.40 -5.59
N LYS A 71 8.54 2.09 -5.68
CA LYS A 71 8.37 1.32 -6.91
C LYS A 71 7.17 0.41 -6.77
N ILE A 72 6.19 0.54 -7.68
CA ILE A 72 5.10 -0.43 -7.78
C ILE A 72 5.63 -1.68 -8.48
N ILE A 73 5.43 -2.83 -7.87
CA ILE A 73 5.97 -4.11 -8.32
C ILE A 73 4.88 -5.14 -8.65
N ASP A 74 3.69 -5.02 -8.07
CA ASP A 74 2.56 -5.91 -8.34
C ASP A 74 1.23 -5.23 -8.00
N ARG A 75 0.11 -5.93 -8.24
CA ARG A 75 -1.24 -5.51 -7.85
C ARG A 75 -2.03 -6.70 -7.32
N LYS A 76 -2.61 -6.52 -6.14
CA LYS A 76 -3.56 -7.44 -5.53
C LYS A 76 -4.85 -7.47 -6.38
N LYS A 77 -5.29 -8.66 -6.77
CA LYS A 77 -6.56 -8.89 -7.49
C LYS A 77 -7.63 -9.45 -6.57
#